data_AF-A0A7G8QU72-F1
#
_entry.id   AF-A0A7G8QU72-F1
#
_cell.length_a   1.000
_cell.length_b   1.000
_cell.length_c   1.000
_cell.angle_alpha   90.00
_cell.angle_beta   90.00
_cell.angle_gamma   90.00
#
_symmetry.space_group_name_H-M   'P 1'
#
loop_
_entity.id
_entity.type
_entity.pdbx_description
1 polymer ?
#
loop_
_entity_poly.entity_id
_entity_poly.type
_entity_poly.pdbx_seq_one_letter_code
_entity_poly.pdbx_strand_id
1 'polypeptide(L)'
;MKKKIQLVLATAVLATAFQASAISEHYRQQLERSGCTQVTDGNGCDIHKSKAENASASHHAADTVSSSSLNKTLQGKSVTQATRTLKNTGWRPSDENALTFWNEAQQKTLRMKVDPKTDTVTAISVK
;
A
#
# COMPACT_ATOMS: atom_id res chain seq x y z
N MET A 1 -67.57 -19.56 3.77
CA MET A 1 -67.19 -18.62 2.70
C MET A 1 -66.84 -17.26 3.31
N LYS A 2 -65.64 -16.74 2.98
CA LYS A 2 -65.20 -15.33 2.97
C LYS A 2 -65.49 -14.44 4.19
N LYS A 3 -64.44 -14.19 4.99
CA LYS A 3 -64.17 -12.86 5.55
C LYS A 3 -62.71 -12.50 5.25
N LYS A 4 -62.54 -11.48 4.43
CA LYS A 4 -61.26 -10.90 4.03
C LYS A 4 -60.85 -9.83 5.06
N ILE A 5 -59.60 -9.37 4.91
CA ILE A 5 -59.02 -8.07 5.30
C ILE A 5 -58.76 -7.88 6.81
N GLN A 6 -57.60 -7.46 7.33
CA GLN A 6 -56.48 -6.60 6.88
C GLN A 6 -55.20 -7.05 7.64
N LEU A 7 -54.03 -7.22 6.98
CA LEU A 7 -52.95 -6.23 6.86
C LEU A 7 -52.53 -5.59 8.20
N VAL A 8 -51.36 -5.96 8.75
CA VAL A 8 -50.26 -5.03 9.06
C VAL A 8 -48.94 -5.83 9.07
N LEU A 9 -48.20 -5.69 7.96
CA LEU A 9 -46.75 -5.84 7.90
C LEU A 9 -46.16 -4.70 8.74
N ALA A 10 -45.46 -5.00 9.84
CA ALA A 10 -44.67 -4.01 10.56
C ALA A 10 -43.33 -4.60 11.00
N THR A 11 -42.58 -5.15 10.04
CA THR A 11 -41.11 -5.13 10.09
C THR A 11 -40.64 -3.68 9.90
N ALA A 12 -40.74 -2.87 10.95
CA ALA A 12 -40.05 -1.58 11.00
C ALA A 12 -38.58 -1.85 11.36
N VAL A 13 -37.78 -2.00 10.31
CA VAL A 13 -36.31 -1.92 10.37
C VAL A 13 -35.95 -0.52 10.87
N LEU A 14 -35.74 -0.37 12.18
CA LEU A 14 -34.95 0.75 12.71
C LEU A 14 -33.47 0.35 12.67
N ALA A 15 -32.91 0.30 11.47
CA ALA A 15 -31.48 0.51 11.30
C ALA A 15 -31.26 2.01 11.43
N THR A 16 -31.16 2.50 12.66
CA THR A 16 -30.60 3.84 12.90
C THR A 16 -29.17 3.80 12.37
N ALA A 17 -28.96 4.42 11.21
CA ALA A 17 -27.64 4.62 10.65
C ALA A 17 -26.77 5.27 11.74
N PHE A 18 -25.76 4.55 12.19
CA PHE A 18 -24.69 5.11 13.00
C PHE A 18 -24.02 6.20 12.14
N GLN A 19 -24.47 7.44 12.27
CA GLN A 19 -23.76 8.59 11.71
C GLN A 19 -22.51 8.80 12.56
N ALA A 20 -21.48 8.00 12.29
CA ALA A 20 -20.14 8.20 12.81
C ALA A 20 -19.49 9.40 12.08
N SER A 21 -20.05 10.60 12.24
CA SER A 21 -19.46 11.84 11.76
C SER A 21 -18.38 12.31 12.74
N ALA A 22 -17.39 11.45 13.01
CA ALA A 22 -16.22 11.79 13.83
C ALA A 22 -15.17 12.61 13.05
N ILE A 23 -15.51 13.05 11.84
CA ILE A 23 -14.64 13.69 10.88
C ILE A 23 -15.23 15.06 10.53
N SER A 24 -14.41 16.11 10.57
CA SER A 24 -14.91 17.44 10.20
C SER A 24 -15.26 17.48 8.72
N GLU A 25 -16.32 18.21 8.36
CA GLU A 25 -16.74 18.37 6.96
C GLU A 25 -15.59 18.90 6.09
N HIS A 26 -14.81 19.83 6.65
CA HIS A 26 -13.62 20.38 6.01
C HIS A 26 -12.53 19.31 5.77
N TYR A 27 -12.33 18.39 6.71
CA TYR A 27 -11.36 17.30 6.53
C TYR A 27 -11.85 16.28 5.51
N ARG A 28 -13.15 15.97 5.46
CA ARG A 28 -13.75 15.14 4.41
C ARG A 28 -13.53 15.73 3.01
N GLN A 29 -13.76 17.03 2.86
CA GLN A 29 -13.52 17.73 1.59
C GLN A 29 -12.03 17.71 1.18
N GLN A 30 -11.12 17.83 2.15
CA GLN A 30 -9.68 17.71 1.88
C GLN A 30 -9.29 16.30 1.42
N LEU A 31 -9.84 15.25 2.03
CA LEU A 31 -9.61 13.87 1.59
C LEU A 31 -10.08 13.66 0.15
N GLU A 32 -11.28 14.12 -0.20
CA GLU A 32 -11.82 14.02 -1.57
C GLU A 32 -10.98 14.78 -2.60
N ARG A 33 -10.57 16.01 -2.27
CA ARG A 33 -9.72 16.86 -3.14
C ARG A 33 -8.33 16.27 -3.36
N SER A 34 -7.73 15.75 -2.28
CA SER A 34 -6.38 15.17 -2.30
C SER A 34 -6.37 13.72 -2.81
N GLY A 35 -7.53 13.06 -2.87
CA GLY A 35 -7.64 11.64 -3.18
C GLY A 35 -7.13 10.71 -2.06
N CYS A 36 -6.86 11.25 -0.88
CA CYS A 36 -6.43 10.48 0.28
C CYS A 36 -7.63 9.89 1.03
N THR A 37 -7.36 8.91 1.88
CA THR A 37 -8.30 8.39 2.87
C THR A 37 -7.77 8.75 4.25
N GLN A 38 -8.63 8.69 5.27
CA GLN A 38 -8.20 8.92 6.66
C GLN A 38 -7.07 7.96 7.09
N VAL A 39 -6.95 6.78 6.47
CA VAL A 39 -5.90 5.79 6.76
C VAL A 39 -4.59 6.11 6.02
N THR A 40 -4.67 6.75 4.86
CA THR A 40 -3.50 7.02 4.00
C THR A 40 -2.91 8.41 4.21
N ASP A 41 -3.64 9.34 4.83
CA ASP A 41 -3.15 10.63 5.29
C ASP A 41 -1.94 10.45 6.24
N GLY A 42 -0.77 10.96 5.84
CA GLY A 42 0.49 10.81 6.57
C GLY A 42 1.22 9.47 6.32
N ASN A 43 0.57 8.50 5.69
CA ASN A 43 1.14 7.20 5.31
C ASN A 43 1.48 7.14 3.81
N GLY A 44 2.03 8.24 3.28
CA GLY A 44 2.44 8.36 1.88
C GLY A 44 1.46 9.12 0.99
N CYS A 45 0.26 9.45 1.48
CA CYS A 45 -0.66 10.41 0.86
C CYS A 45 -0.69 11.70 1.71
N ASP A 46 -0.57 12.86 1.08
CA ASP A 46 -0.54 14.16 1.75
C ASP A 46 -1.82 14.93 1.41
N ILE A 47 -2.64 15.25 2.43
CA ILE A 47 -3.94 15.89 2.23
C ILE A 47 -3.85 17.33 1.71
N HIS A 48 -2.68 17.95 1.82
CA HIS A 48 -2.46 19.30 1.31
C HIS A 48 -2.11 19.31 -0.18
N LYS A 49 -1.75 18.16 -0.76
CA LYS A 49 -1.44 18.00 -2.20
C LYS A 49 -2.68 17.73 -3.03
N SER A 50 -2.60 18.01 -4.33
CA SER A 50 -3.67 17.62 -5.26
C SER A 50 -3.68 16.10 -5.50
N LYS A 51 -4.82 15.60 -5.95
CA LYS A 51 -4.98 14.20 -6.36
C LYS A 51 -3.92 13.73 -7.36
N ALA A 52 -3.56 14.58 -8.31
CA ALA A 52 -2.56 14.25 -9.33
C ALA A 52 -1.15 14.14 -8.72
N GLU A 53 -0.80 15.02 -7.79
CA GLU A 53 0.50 14.98 -7.08
C GLU A 53 0.60 13.78 -6.13
N ASN A 54 -0.49 13.39 -5.49
CA ASN A 54 -0.52 12.18 -4.66
C ASN A 54 -0.49 10.90 -5.50
N ALA A 55 -1.10 10.92 -6.68
CA ALA A 55 -0.98 9.83 -7.64
C ALA A 55 0.47 9.69 -8.14
N SER A 56 1.15 10.79 -8.48
CA SER A 56 2.55 10.74 -8.95
C SER A 56 3.53 10.34 -7.85
N ALA A 57 3.32 10.78 -6.60
CA ALA A 57 4.10 10.32 -5.45
C ALA A 57 4.00 8.80 -5.24
N SER A 58 2.83 8.22 -5.53
CA SER A 58 2.61 6.77 -5.54
C SER A 58 3.26 6.09 -6.75
N HIS A 59 3.38 6.80 -7.88
CA HIS A 59 3.98 6.28 -9.12
C HIS A 59 5.51 6.33 -9.15
N HIS A 60 6.16 7.20 -8.37
CA HIS A 60 7.62 7.22 -8.28
C HIS A 60 8.22 6.01 -7.51
N ALA A 61 7.40 5.16 -6.89
CA ALA A 61 7.85 3.85 -6.41
C ALA A 61 7.97 2.81 -7.54
N ALA A 62 7.30 3.03 -8.67
CA ALA A 62 7.26 2.12 -9.83
C ALA A 62 8.16 2.59 -10.99
N ASP A 63 8.67 3.82 -10.95
CA ASP A 63 9.69 4.30 -11.88
C ASP A 63 10.98 3.52 -11.65
N THR A 64 11.20 2.51 -12.50
CA THR A 64 12.42 1.73 -12.73
C THR A 64 13.57 2.11 -11.82
N VAL A 65 13.55 1.66 -10.56
CA VAL A 65 14.63 1.96 -9.63
C VAL A 65 15.89 1.29 -10.17
N SER A 66 16.87 2.09 -10.60
CA SER A 66 18.12 1.57 -11.13
C SER A 66 18.80 0.68 -10.09
N SER A 67 19.40 -0.43 -10.51
CA SER A 67 20.11 -1.38 -9.66
C SER A 67 21.13 -0.70 -8.73
N SER A 68 21.75 0.39 -9.20
CA SER A 68 22.71 1.20 -8.45
C SER A 68 22.04 1.94 -7.28
N SER A 69 20.83 2.46 -7.49
CA SER A 69 20.03 3.14 -6.46
C SER A 69 19.48 2.15 -5.43
N LEU A 70 19.07 0.96 -5.88
CA LEU A 70 18.67 -0.14 -4.99
C LEU A 70 19.84 -0.59 -4.10
N ASN A 71 21.06 -0.71 -4.63
CA ASN A 71 22.20 -1.15 -3.84
C ASN A 71 22.49 -0.16 -2.69
N LYS A 72 22.55 1.14 -3.01
CA LYS A 72 22.74 2.19 -2.01
C LYS A 72 21.62 2.22 -0.96
N THR A 73 20.39 1.93 -1.38
CA THR A 73 19.23 1.94 -0.47
C THR A 73 19.19 0.70 0.42
N LEU A 74 19.60 -0.46 -0.08
CA LEU A 74 19.44 -1.73 0.63
C LEU A 74 20.66 -2.10 1.48
N GLN A 75 21.86 -1.65 1.09
CA GLN A 75 23.10 -1.93 1.84
C GLN A 75 23.00 -1.44 3.29
N GLY A 76 23.38 -2.31 4.23
CA GLY A 76 23.34 -2.05 5.67
C GLY A 76 21.96 -2.17 6.33
N LYS A 77 20.88 -2.34 5.55
CA LYS A 77 19.55 -2.61 6.12
C LYS A 77 19.43 -4.08 6.55
N SER A 78 18.57 -4.35 7.54
CA SER A 78 18.16 -5.72 7.84
C SER A 78 17.44 -6.35 6.65
N VAL A 79 17.51 -7.69 6.53
CA VAL A 79 16.78 -8.45 5.51
C VAL A 79 15.29 -8.08 5.48
N THR A 80 14.66 -7.95 6.65
CA THR A 80 13.24 -7.58 6.76
C THR A 80 12.94 -6.19 6.16
N GLN A 81 13.77 -5.19 6.47
CA GLN A 81 13.62 -3.84 5.92
C GLN A 81 13.88 -3.80 4.41
N ALA A 82 14.89 -4.55 3.95
CA ALA A 82 15.23 -4.67 2.55
C ALA A 82 14.09 -5.32 1.75
N THR A 83 13.55 -6.44 2.23
CA THR A 83 12.39 -7.14 1.62
C THR A 83 11.17 -6.23 1.52
N ARG A 84 10.87 -5.44 2.56
CA ARG A 84 9.74 -4.49 2.50
C ARG A 84 9.95 -3.42 1.42
N THR A 85 11.17 -2.90 1.31
CA THR A 85 11.54 -1.90 0.29
C THR A 85 11.40 -2.49 -1.11
N LEU A 86 11.88 -3.72 -1.32
CA LEU A 86 11.78 -4.44 -2.58
C LEU A 86 10.31 -4.67 -2.98
N LYS A 87 9.46 -5.15 -2.06
CA LYS A 87 8.03 -5.33 -2.31
C LYS A 87 7.31 -4.04 -2.71
N ASN A 88 7.65 -2.93 -2.04
CA ASN A 88 7.08 -1.61 -2.37
C ASN A 88 7.54 -1.07 -3.72
N THR A 89 8.66 -1.56 -4.26
CA THR A 89 9.22 -1.16 -5.56
C THR A 89 8.93 -2.17 -6.67
N GLY A 90 7.94 -3.05 -6.46
CA GLY A 90 7.47 -4.00 -7.47
C GLY A 90 8.29 -5.29 -7.57
N TRP A 91 9.28 -5.51 -6.70
CA TRP A 91 10.04 -6.75 -6.63
C TRP A 91 9.30 -7.78 -5.77
N ARG A 92 9.19 -9.00 -6.27
CA ARG A 92 8.53 -10.12 -5.61
C ARG A 92 9.55 -11.15 -5.17
N PRO A 93 9.43 -11.74 -3.96
CA PRO A 93 10.32 -12.81 -3.55
C PRO A 93 10.15 -14.03 -4.45
N SER A 94 11.23 -14.77 -4.67
CA SER A 94 11.23 -16.06 -5.33
C SER A 94 10.82 -17.16 -4.35
N ASP A 95 10.00 -18.09 -4.81
CA ASP A 95 9.58 -19.25 -4.00
C ASP A 95 10.73 -20.24 -3.75
N GLU A 96 11.78 -20.20 -4.58
CA GLU A 96 12.93 -21.09 -4.49
C GLU A 96 13.99 -20.58 -3.52
N ASN A 97 14.13 -19.26 -3.38
CA ASN A 97 15.21 -18.66 -2.62
C ASN A 97 14.77 -17.32 -1.99
N ALA A 98 14.76 -17.28 -0.65
CA ALA A 98 14.32 -16.13 0.14
C ALA A 98 15.14 -14.84 -0.05
N LEU A 99 16.35 -14.95 -0.62
CA LEU A 99 17.22 -13.80 -0.96
C LEU A 99 17.16 -13.42 -2.44
N THR A 100 16.35 -14.11 -3.23
CA THR A 100 16.15 -13.84 -4.64
C THR A 100 14.78 -13.19 -4.86
N PHE A 101 14.76 -12.17 -5.70
CA PHE A 101 13.58 -11.40 -6.04
C PHE A 101 13.47 -11.26 -7.55
N TRP A 102 12.26 -11.17 -8.07
CA TRP A 102 11.98 -10.97 -9.48
C TRP A 102 11.08 -9.74 -9.67
N ASN A 103 11.30 -9.01 -10.76
CA ASN A 103 10.46 -7.89 -11.15
C ASN A 103 9.92 -8.13 -12.56
N GLU A 104 8.60 -8.28 -12.66
CA GLU A 104 7.91 -8.57 -13.91
C GLU A 104 8.02 -7.43 -14.93
N ALA A 105 7.79 -6.20 -14.45
CA ALA A 105 7.82 -5.01 -15.29
C ALA A 105 9.21 -4.77 -15.89
N GLN A 106 10.26 -5.13 -15.15
CA GLN A 106 11.65 -4.96 -15.56
C GLN A 106 12.26 -6.20 -16.21
N GLN A 107 11.60 -7.37 -16.16
CA GLN A 107 12.14 -8.66 -16.58
C GLN A 107 13.53 -8.95 -15.98
N LYS A 108 13.70 -8.65 -14.69
CA LYS A 108 14.99 -8.76 -13.97
C LYS A 108 14.88 -9.59 -12.70
N THR A 109 16.01 -10.14 -12.29
CA THR A 109 16.18 -10.85 -11.02
C THR A 109 17.21 -10.17 -10.13
N LEU A 110 16.91 -10.00 -8.86
CA LEU A 110 17.78 -9.42 -7.85
C LEU A 110 18.14 -10.50 -6.83
N ARG A 111 19.43 -10.65 -6.53
CA ARG A 111 19.93 -11.48 -5.44
C ARG A 111 20.58 -10.63 -4.38
N MET A 112 20.17 -10.85 -3.15
CA MET A 112 20.67 -10.16 -1.97
C MET A 112 21.79 -10.99 -1.32
N LYS A 113 22.91 -10.34 -1.00
CA LYS A 113 23.96 -10.90 -0.16
C LYS A 113 23.78 -10.37 1.25
N VAL A 114 23.80 -11.27 2.23
CA VAL A 114 23.54 -10.96 3.64
C VAL A 114 24.74 -11.39 4.47
N ASP A 115 25.11 -10.60 5.46
CA ASP A 115 26.04 -11.03 6.50
C ASP A 115 25.29 -11.95 7.48
N PRO A 116 25.69 -13.22 7.61
CA PRO A 116 24.99 -14.18 8.47
C PRO A 116 25.08 -13.86 9.96
N LYS A 117 25.99 -12.97 10.39
CA LYS A 117 26.15 -12.61 11.81
C LYS A 117 25.20 -11.50 12.24
N THR A 118 24.88 -10.59 11.33
CA THR A 118 24.10 -9.38 11.62
C THR A 118 22.74 -9.35 10.92
N ASP A 119 22.48 -10.31 10.02
CA ASP A 119 21.27 -10.37 9.19
C ASP A 119 21.06 -9.07 8.38
N THR A 120 22.16 -8.44 7.97
CA THR A 120 22.17 -7.20 7.19
C THR A 120 22.65 -7.43 5.77
N VAL A 121 22.07 -6.69 4.83
CA VAL A 121 22.45 -6.73 3.42
C VAL A 121 23.82 -6.10 3.21
N THR A 122 24.75 -6.85 2.64
CA THR A 122 26.11 -6.37 2.32
C THR A 122 26.22 -5.87 0.89
N ALA A 123 25.48 -6.50 -0.02
CA ALA A 123 25.42 -6.12 -1.43
C ALA A 123 24.17 -6.71 -2.10
N ILE A 124 23.84 -6.18 -3.28
CA ILE A 124 22.86 -6.79 -4.19
C ILE A 124 23.48 -7.04 -5.55
N SER A 125 22.96 -8.01 -6.28
CA SER A 125 23.28 -8.29 -7.68
C SER A 125 21.99 -8.36 -8.47
N VAL A 126 21.84 -7.52 -9.49
CA VAL A 126 20.69 -7.54 -10.40
C VAL A 126 21.12 -8.10 -11.74
N LYS A 127 20.38 -9.07 -12.27
CA LYS A 127 20.58 -9.74 -13.56
C LYS A 127 19.35 -9.55 -14.43
#